data_AF-A0A7Y9N6G8-F1
#
_entry.id   AF-A0A7Y9N6G8-F1
#
_cell.length_a   1.000
_cell.length_b   1.000
_cell.length_c   1.000
_cell.angle_alpha   90.00
_cell.angle_beta   90.00
_cell.angle_gamma   90.00
#
_symmetry.space_group_name_H-M   'P 1'
#
loop_
_entity.id
_entity.type
_entity.pdbx_description
1 polymer ?
#
loop_
_entity_poly.entity_id
_entity_poly.type
_entity_poly.pdbx_seq_one_letter_code
_entity_poly.pdbx_strand_id
1 'polypeptide(L)' 'MENDPPDASHIVRCWFEWQIDGLARKVILVVETDLPMQPDENGYEVIALDHLRAAAIARSRASPGAIDGIRIVPVRY' A
#
# COMPACT_ATOMS: atom_id res chain seq x y z
N MET A 1 -14.69 2.66 -21.51
CA MET A 1 -14.06 1.85 -20.47
C MET A 1 -12.80 2.57 -20.07
N GLU A 2 -12.88 3.29 -18.96
CA GLU A 2 -11.74 3.96 -18.34
C GLU A 2 -10.71 2.88 -18.04
N ASN A 3 -9.52 2.94 -18.65
CA ASN A 3 -8.44 2.04 -18.31
C ASN A 3 -7.95 2.48 -16.94
N ASP A 4 -8.54 1.93 -15.88
CA ASP A 4 -7.92 1.91 -14.57
C ASP A 4 -6.56 1.24 -14.78
N PRO A 5 -5.43 1.89 -14.41
CA PRO A 5 -4.15 1.28 -14.62
C PRO A 5 -4.15 -0.07 -13.88
N PRO A 6 -3.75 -1.19 -14.52
CA PRO A 6 -3.78 -2.52 -13.89
C PRO A 6 -2.97 -2.61 -12.58
N ASP A 7 -2.17 -1.57 -12.30
CA ASP A 7 -1.40 -1.26 -11.11
C ASP A 7 -2.18 -1.23 -9.79
N ALA A 8 -3.42 -0.74 -9.79
CA ALA A 8 -4.25 -0.67 -8.58
C ALA A 8 -4.92 -2.00 -8.24
N SER A 9 -4.87 -2.99 -9.15
CA SER A 9 -5.58 -4.26 -9.04
C SER A 9 -5.14 -5.13 -7.87
N HIS A 10 -3.95 -4.88 -7.33
CA HIS A 10 -3.37 -5.63 -6.21
C HIS A 10 -3.56 -4.95 -4.85
N ILE A 11 -4.23 -3.80 -4.80
CA ILE A 11 -4.66 -3.19 -3.54
C ILE A 11 -6.01 -3.77 -3.18
N VAL A 12 -6.02 -4.74 -2.27
CA VAL A 12 -7.24 -5.38 -1.76
C VAL A 12 -8.01 -4.40 -0.90
N ARG A 13 -7.30 -3.72 0.01
CA ARG A 13 -7.90 -2.74 0.93
C ARG A 13 -6.88 -1.68 1.33
N CYS A 14 -7.38 -0.51 1.71
CA CYS A 14 -6.55 0.50 2.35
C CYS A 14 -7.29 1.18 3.52
N TRP A 15 -6.56 1.56 4.56
CA TRP A 15 -7.09 2.33 5.68
C TRP A 15 -6.01 3.22 6.29
N PHE A 16 -6.44 4.15 7.14
CA PHE A 16 -5.53 5.02 7.88
C PHE A 16 -5.40 4.52 9.32
N GLU A 17 -4.16 4.35 9.76
CA GLU A 17 -3.83 4.07 11.15
C GLU A 17 -3.15 5.28 11.78
N TRP A 18 -3.43 5.47 13.07
CA TRP A 18 -2.71 6.45 13.87
C TRP A 18 -1.61 5.72 14.63
N GLN A 19 -0.35 6.12 14.39
CA GLN A 19 0.79 5.66 15.16
C GLN A 19 1.29 6.79 16.05
N ILE A 20 1.56 6.48 17.31
CA ILE A 20 2.21 7.43 18.23
C ILE A 20 3.70 7.08 18.25
N ASP A 21 4.53 8.04 17.87
CA ASP A 21 5.98 7.94 17.90
C ASP A 21 6.51 8.94 18.92
N GLY A 22 6.65 8.49 20.17
CA GLY A 22 6.91 9.37 21.31
C GLY A 22 5.76 10.34 21.56
N LEU A 23 5.97 11.62 21.24
CA LEU A 23 4.98 12.70 21.37
C LEU A 23 4.28 13.07 20.04
N ALA A 24 4.76 12.56 18.91
CA ALA A 24 4.19 12.89 17.60
C ALA A 24 3.11 11.87 17.19
N ARG A 25 1.97 12.38 16.74
CA ARG A 25 0.91 11.57 16.12
C ARG A 25 1.17 11.51 14.62
N LYS A 26 1.35 10.30 14.10
CA LYS A 26 1.61 10.02 12.69
C LYS A 26 0.39 9.35 12.05
N VAL A 27 0.02 9.78 10.85
CA VAL A 27 -0.95 9.08 9.99
C VAL A 27 -0.19 8.10 9.11
N ILE A 28 -0.52 6.83 9.22
CA ILE A 28 0.04 5.78 8.36
C ILE A 28 -1.06 5.30 7.42
N LEU A 29 -0.82 5.38 6.11
CA LEU A 29 -1.65 4.71 5.12
C LEU A 29 -1.25 3.25 5.08
N VAL A 30 -2.15 2.37 5.50
CA VAL A 30 -1.97 0.93 5.37
C VAL A 30 -2.61 0.46 4.08
N VAL A 31 -1.83 -0.27 3.29
CA VAL A 31 -2.24 -0.88 2.02
C VAL A 31 -2.12 -2.39 2.18
N GLU A 32 -3.24 -3.07 2.09
CA GLU A 32 -3.32 -4.52 2.08
C GLU A 32 -3.27 -5.04 0.65
N THR A 33 -2.44 -6.05 0.42
CA THR A 33 -2.23 -6.65 -0.90
C THR A 33 -2.32 -8.17 -0.85
N ASP A 34 -2.79 -8.77 -1.94
CA ASP A 34 -2.74 -10.21 -2.19
C ASP A 34 -1.38 -10.66 -2.74
N LEU A 35 -0.47 -9.72 -3.05
CA LEU A 35 0.83 -10.06 -3.61
C LEU A 35 1.75 -10.71 -2.57
N PRO A 36 2.49 -11.78 -2.97
CA PRO A 36 3.59 -12.30 -2.18
C PRO A 36 4.65 -11.22 -1.96
N MET A 37 5.11 -11.09 -0.72
CA MET A 37 6.03 -10.02 -0.31
C MET A 37 7.49 -10.45 -0.28
N GLN A 38 7.73 -11.75 -0.20
CA GLN A 38 9.06 -12.33 -0.12
C GLN A 38 9.45 -12.99 -1.45
N PRO A 39 10.73 -12.87 -1.87
CA PRO A 39 11.20 -13.45 -3.13
C PRO A 39 11.06 -14.98 -3.20
N ASP A 40 11.03 -15.65 -2.04
CA ASP A 40 10.88 -17.10 -1.94
C ASP A 40 9.41 -17.58 -2.01
N GLU A 41 8.43 -16.66 -2.04
CA GLU A 41 7.02 -17.01 -2.18
C GLU A 41 6.65 -17.26 -3.65
N ASN A 42 5.82 -18.27 -3.88
CA ASN A 42 5.37 -18.60 -5.23
C ASN A 42 4.54 -17.46 -5.82
N GLY A 43 4.86 -17.04 -7.05
CA GLY A 43 4.22 -15.90 -7.71
C GLY A 43 4.81 -14.55 -7.31
N TYR A 44 5.97 -14.51 -6.64
CA TYR A 44 6.70 -13.26 -6.41
C TYR A 44 7.09 -12.60 -7.72
N GLU A 45 6.56 -11.40 -7.95
CA GLU A 45 6.90 -10.56 -9.09
C GLU A 45 7.33 -9.18 -8.60
N VAL A 46 8.63 -8.90 -8.77
CA VAL A 46 9.23 -7.61 -8.36
C VAL A 46 8.58 -6.42 -9.06
N ILE A 47 8.16 -6.59 -10.31
CA ILE A 47 7.50 -5.55 -11.10
C ILE A 47 6.11 -5.24 -10.52
N ALA A 48 5.34 -6.28 -10.16
CA ALA A 48 4.03 -6.11 -9.54
C ALA A 48 4.12 -5.42 -8.16
N LEU A 49 5.16 -5.71 -7.38
CA LEU A 49 5.44 -5.02 -6.11
C LEU A 49 5.86 -3.55 -6.30
N ASP A 50 6.65 -3.24 -7.33
CA ASP A 50 7.04 -1.86 -7.64
C ASP A 50 5.83 -1.02 -8.06
N HIS A 51 4.98 -1.60 -8.90
CA HIS A 51 3.68 -1.06 -9.29
C HIS A 51 2.77 -0.81 -8.07
N LEU A 52 2.57 -1.81 -7.21
CA LEU A 52 1.83 -1.65 -5.95
C LEU A 52 2.37 -0.48 -5.11
N ARG A 53 3.70 -0.32 -5.04
CA ARG A 53 4.34 0.78 -4.32
C ARG A 53 4.06 2.13 -4.97
N ALA A 54 4.11 2.22 -6.30
CA ALA A 54 3.77 3.43 -7.03
C ALA A 54 2.30 3.83 -6.81
N ALA A 55 1.38 2.88 -6.90
CA ALA A 55 -0.04 3.08 -6.63
C ALA A 55 -0.30 3.56 -5.19
N ALA A 56 0.37 2.95 -4.20
CA ALA A 56 0.27 3.36 -2.80
C ALA A 56 0.75 4.81 -2.57
N ILE A 57 1.87 5.20 -3.22
CA ILE A 57 2.39 6.58 -3.17
C ILE A 57 1.40 7.56 -3.83
N ALA A 58 0.83 7.21 -4.98
CA ALA A 58 -0.15 8.05 -5.66
C ALA A 58 -1.39 8.29 -4.77
N ARG A 59 -1.87 7.23 -4.11
CA ARG A 59 -3.00 7.29 -3.19
C ARG A 59 -2.70 8.12 -1.93
N SER A 60 -1.48 8.00 -1.42
CA SER A 60 -1.02 8.86 -0.33
C SER A 60 -1.06 10.34 -0.72
N ARG A 61 -0.62 10.69 -1.93
CA ARG A 61 -0.64 12.08 -2.41
C ARG A 61 -2.05 12.62 -2.65
N ALA A 62 -2.98 11.76 -3.04
CA ALA A 62 -4.38 12.14 -3.26
C ALA A 62 -5.20 12.31 -1.96
N SER A 63 -4.64 11.94 -0.81
CA SER A 63 -5.36 11.99 0.47
C SER A 63 -5.37 13.41 1.05
N PRO A 64 -6.49 13.89 1.61
CA PRO A 64 -6.66 15.27 2.07
C PRO A 64 -5.92 15.61 3.39
N GLY A 65 -4.98 14.78 3.84
CA GLY A 65 -4.21 14.97 5.07
C GLY A 65 -2.74 14.59 4.89
N ALA A 66 -1.88 15.14 5.74
CA ALA A 66 -0.48 14.74 5.79
C ALA A 66 -0.40 13.26 6.21
N ILE A 67 0.10 12.42 5.30
CA ILE A 67 0.43 11.02 5.57
C ILE A 67 1.92 10.96 5.86
N ASP A 68 2.27 10.50 7.04
CA ASP A 68 3.65 10.41 7.51
C ASP A 68 4.36 9.16 6.97
N GLY A 69 3.60 8.14 6.57
CA GLY A 69 4.17 6.91 6.04
C GLY A 69 3.16 5.99 5.39
N ILE A 70 3.67 5.04 4.61
CA ILE A 70 2.91 3.98 3.95
C ILE A 70 3.39 2.65 4.51
N ARG A 71 2.46 1.78 4.91
CA ARG A 71 2.76 0.40 5.33
C ARG A 71 2.02 -0.54 4.39
N ILE A 72 2.76 -1.40 3.71
CA ILE A 72 2.18 -2.45 2.86
C ILE A 72 2.16 -3.74 3.68
N VAL A 73 1.00 -4.40 3.77
CA VAL A 73 0.80 -5.65 4.51
C VAL A 73 0.16 -6.71 3.60
N PRO A 74 0.51 -8.01 3.78
CA PRO A 74 -0.13 -9.06 3.00
C PRO A 74 -1.52 -9.34 3.58
N VAL A 75 -2.45 -9.80 2.74
CA VAL A 75 -3.74 -10.31 3.19
C VAL A 75 -3.52 -11.49 4.14
N ARG A 76 -4.15 -11.45 5.32
CA ARG A 76 -4.16 -12.57 6.26
C ARG A 76 -5.49 -13.30 6.09
N TYR A 77 -5.45 -14.47 5.46
CA TYR A 77 -6.57 -15.42 5.41
C TYR A 77 -6.70 -16.20 6.72
#